data_AF-A0A538BYK0-F1
#
_entry.id   AF-A0A538BYK0-F1
#
_cell.length_a   1.000
_cell.length_b   1.000
_cell.length_c   1.000
_cell.angle_alpha   90.00
_cell.angle_beta   90.00
_cell.angle_gamma   90.00
#
_symmetry.space_group_name_H-M   'P 1'
#
loop_
_entity.id
_entity.type
_entity.pdbx_description
1 polymer ?
#
loop_
_entity_poly.entity_id
_entity_poly.type
_entity_poly.pdbx_seq_one_letter_code
_entity_poly.pdbx_strand_id
1 'polypeptide(L)' 'MGAPVVHFEIITKNAKGIQSFYKDLFDWNIDANNPMEYGMVDTKAGKGINGGIGGPPDETYPGHFTIYV' A
#
# COMPACT_ATOMS: atom_id res chain seq x y z
N MET A 1 -16.15 22.06 7.82
CA MET A 1 -14.83 21.64 7.28
C MET A 1 -14.75 20.13 7.46
N GLY A 2 -14.35 19.38 6.42
CA GLY A 2 -14.35 17.91 6.43
C GLY A 2 -12.98 17.31 6.72
N ALA A 3 -12.96 16.06 7.19
CA ALA A 3 -11.75 15.25 7.38
C ALA A 3 -11.62 14.28 6.17
N PRO A 4 -10.75 14.57 5.19
CA PRO A 4 -10.69 13.81 3.94
C PRO A 4 -9.83 12.56 4.11
N VAL A 5 -10.20 11.45 3.47
CA VAL A 5 -9.29 10.32 3.35
C VAL A 5 -8.05 10.72 2.55
N VAL A 6 -6.86 10.43 3.07
CA VAL A 6 -5.58 10.84 2.46
C VAL A 6 -4.70 9.67 2.02
N HIS A 7 -4.89 8.48 2.61
CA HIS A 7 -4.01 7.34 2.36
C HIS A 7 -4.70 6.00 2.68
N PHE A 8 -4.36 4.95 1.94
CA PHE A 8 -4.66 3.58 2.32
C PHE A 8 -3.38 2.79 2.59
N GLU A 9 -3.41 1.85 3.51
CA GLU A 9 -2.29 0.97 3.79
C GLU A 9 -2.75 -0.48 3.87
N ILE A 10 -2.01 -1.38 3.19
CA ILE A 10 -2.14 -2.83 3.31
C ILE A 10 -0.87 -3.37 3.96
N ILE A 11 -0.98 -3.94 5.15
CA ILE A 11 0.08 -4.71 5.79
C ILE A 11 -0.26 -6.20 5.69
N THR A 12 0.62 -6.98 5.05
CA THR A 12 0.38 -8.40 4.79
C THR A 12 1.67 -9.21 4.80
N LYS A 13 1.57 -10.48 5.20
CA LYS A 13 2.70 -11.43 5.15
C LYS A 13 3.21 -11.68 3.73
N ASN A 14 2.38 -11.45 2.71
CA ASN A 14 2.75 -11.60 1.29
C ASN A 14 2.82 -10.23 0.58
N ALA A 15 3.57 -9.28 1.14
CA ALA A 15 3.66 -7.92 0.59
C ALA A 15 4.08 -7.91 -0.89
N LYS A 16 5.15 -8.61 -1.26
CA LYS A 16 5.63 -8.70 -2.66
C LYS A 16 4.56 -9.23 -3.62
N GLY A 17 3.86 -10.30 -3.24
CA GLY A 17 2.79 -10.86 -4.06
C GLY A 17 1.62 -9.89 -4.24
N ILE A 18 1.24 -9.17 -3.20
CA ILE A 18 0.18 -8.16 -3.26
C ILE A 18 0.61 -6.93 -4.07
N GLN A 19 1.85 -6.46 -3.91
CA GLN A 19 2.44 -5.41 -4.74
C GLN A 19 2.39 -5.79 -6.23
N SER A 20 2.88 -6.99 -6.59
CA SER A 20 2.81 -7.48 -7.97
C SER A 20 1.38 -7.59 -8.49
N PHE A 21 0.47 -8.13 -7.68
CA PHE A 21 -0.94 -8.27 -8.06
C PHE A 21 -1.60 -6.95 -8.42
N TYR A 22 -1.46 -5.92 -7.58
CA TYR A 22 -2.07 -4.61 -7.85
C TYR A 22 -1.37 -3.85 -8.98
N LYS A 23 -0.04 -4.02 -9.12
CA LYS A 23 0.71 -3.49 -10.25
C LYS A 23 0.19 -4.08 -11.57
N ASP A 24 0.03 -5.39 -11.65
CA ASP A 24 -0.37 -6.07 -12.90
C ASP A 24 -1.86 -5.88 -13.20
N LEU A 25 -2.71 -5.89 -12.17
CA LEU A 25 -4.16 -5.78 -12.35
C LEU A 25 -4.62 -4.37 -12.73
N PHE A 26 -4.00 -3.34 -12.16
CA PHE A 26 -4.46 -1.96 -12.31
C PHE A 26 -3.44 -1.01 -12.97
N ASP A 27 -2.28 -1.54 -13.39
CA ASP A 27 -1.14 -0.75 -13.87
C ASP A 27 -0.66 0.33 -12.87
N TRP A 28 -0.86 0.09 -11.57
CA TRP A 28 -0.39 0.99 -10.54
C TRP A 28 1.14 1.06 -10.53
N ASN A 29 1.69 2.25 -10.31
CA ASN A 29 3.11 2.38 -10.01
C ASN A 29 3.32 2.04 -8.54
N ILE A 30 4.19 1.07 -8.25
CA ILE A 30 4.52 0.66 -6.89
C ILE A 30 6.04 0.62 -6.76
N ASP A 31 6.57 1.55 -5.96
CA ASP A 31 8.00 1.63 -5.66
C ASP A 31 8.29 1.07 -4.28
N ALA A 32 8.91 -0.11 -4.24
CA ALA A 32 9.35 -0.78 -3.02
C ALA A 32 10.88 -0.71 -2.83
N ASN A 33 11.58 0.16 -3.57
CA ASN A 33 13.04 0.29 -3.49
C ASN A 33 13.47 1.11 -2.26
N ASN A 34 13.21 0.55 -1.08
CA ASN A 34 13.62 1.10 0.21
C ASN A 34 13.98 -0.04 1.19
N PRO A 35 14.70 0.25 2.29
CA PRO A 35 15.17 -0.77 3.22
C PRO A 35 14.08 -1.65 3.86
N MET A 36 12.84 -1.17 3.90
CA MET A 36 11.69 -1.91 4.47
C MET A 36 10.90 -2.69 3.41
N GLU A 37 11.29 -2.61 2.13
CA GLU A 37 10.55 -3.14 0.99
C GLU A 37 9.07 -2.67 0.96
N TYR A 38 8.80 -1.49 1.53
CA TYR A 38 7.46 -0.92 1.60
C TYR A 38 7.08 -0.34 0.24
N GLY A 39 6.07 -0.90 -0.40
CA GLY A 39 5.61 -0.45 -1.72
C GLY A 39 4.83 0.85 -1.61
N MET A 40 5.45 1.96 -1.98
CA MET A 40 4.79 3.25 -2.15
C MET A 40 3.92 3.19 -3.41
N VAL A 41 2.61 3.28 -3.24
CA VAL A 41 1.63 3.12 -4.34
C VAL A 41 1.23 4.48 -4.89
N ASP A 42 1.50 4.68 -6.17
CA ASP A 42 0.88 5.70 -6.99
C ASP A 42 -0.11 5.04 -7.97
N THR A 43 -1.39 5.33 -7.77
CA THR A 43 -2.47 4.77 -8.60
C THR A 43 -2.47 5.30 -10.02
N LYS A 44 -1.71 6.36 -10.31
CA LYS A 44 -1.69 7.12 -11.59
C LYS A 44 -3.06 7.66 -12.02
N ALA A 45 -4.06 7.64 -11.14
CA ALA A 45 -5.43 8.01 -11.51
C ALA A 45 -5.64 9.52 -11.65
N GLY A 46 -4.68 10.34 -11.22
CA GLY A 46 -4.78 11.82 -11.21
C GLY A 46 -5.83 12.39 -10.24
N LYS A 47 -6.56 11.53 -9.52
CA LYS A 47 -7.57 11.84 -8.50
C LYS A 47 -7.70 10.66 -7.53
N GLY A 48 -8.31 10.91 -6.37
CA GLY A 48 -8.44 9.90 -5.32
C GLY A 48 -7.23 9.89 -4.40
N ILE A 49 -6.94 8.74 -3.80
CA ILE A 49 -5.90 8.58 -2.80
C ILE A 49 -4.85 7.59 -3.28
N ASN A 50 -3.63 7.82 -2.84
CA ASN A 50 -2.51 6.89 -2.97
C ASN A 50 -2.37 6.05 -1.69
N GLY A 51 -1.40 5.15 -1.66
CA GLY A 51 -1.31 4.21 -0.57
C GLY A 51 0.05 3.57 -0.38
N GLY A 52 0.07 2.54 0.46
CA GLY A 52 1.25 1.77 0.77
C GLY A 52 0.93 0.30 0.97
N ILE A 53 1.86 -0.56 0.56
CA ILE A 53 1.74 -2.01 0.73
C ILE A 53 3.04 -2.53 1.33
N GLY A 54 2.98 -3.01 2.57
CA GLY A 54 4.14 -3.40 3.35
C GLY A 54 4.03 -4.79 3.99
N GLY A 55 5.18 -5.29 4.42
CA GLY A 55 5.25 -6.44 5.33
C GLY A 55 4.92 -6.02 6.76
N PRO A 56 4.49 -6.96 7.62
CA PRO A 56 4.33 -6.69 9.03
C PRO A 56 5.67 -6.33 9.71
N PRO A 57 5.63 -5.58 10.83
CA PRO A 57 6.84 -5.25 11.60
C PRO A 57 7.50 -6.50 12.23
N ASP A 58 6.72 -7.54 12.49
CA ASP A 58 7.19 -8.84 12.99
C ASP A 58 6.26 -9.98 12.54
N GLU A 59 6.69 -11.24 12.69
CA GLU A 59 5.94 -12.42 12.22
C GLU A 59 4.62 -12.70 12.94
N THR A 60 4.47 -12.18 14.16
CA THR A 60 3.27 -12.36 15.01
C THR A 60 2.17 -11.38 14.64
N TYR A 61 2.50 -10.31 13.93
CA TYR A 61 1.53 -9.32 13.49
C TYR A 61 0.55 -9.91 12.46
N PRO A 62 -0.78 -9.80 12.68
CA PRO A 62 -1.78 -10.43 11.83
C PRO A 62 -1.93 -9.78 10.45
N GLY A 63 -1.44 -8.54 10.28
CA GLY A 63 -1.68 -7.70 9.10
C GLY A 63 -2.96 -6.87 9.24
N HIS A 64 -3.11 -5.86 8.40
CA HIS A 64 -4.28 -4.98 8.42
C HIS A 64 -4.51 -4.28 7.08
N PHE A 65 -5.72 -3.76 6.93
CA PHE A 65 -6.03 -2.70 5.99
C PHE A 65 -6.45 -1.46 6.77
N THR A 66 -5.78 -0.33 6.52
CA THR A 66 -6.04 0.92 7.23
C THR A 66 -6.31 2.03 6.23
N ILE A 67 -7.20 2.94 6.62
CA ILE A 67 -7.50 4.18 5.90
C ILE A 67 -7.18 5.35 6.83
N TYR A 68 -6.43 6.33 6.33
CA TYR A 68 -6.06 7.55 7.04
C TYR A 68 -6.97 8.70 6.61
N VAL A 69 -7.45 9.49 7.57
CA VAL A 69 -8.42 10.60 7.41
C VAL A 69 -7.83 11.90 7.96
#